data_AF-A0A960K131-F1
#
_entry.id   AF-A0A960K131-F1
#
_cell.length_a   1.000
_cell.length_b   1.000
_cell.length_c   1.000
_cell.angle_alpha   90.00
_cell.angle_beta   90.00
_cell.angle_gamma   90.00
#
_symmetry.space_group_name_H-M   'P 1'
#
loop_
_entity.id
_entity.type
_entity.pdbx_description
1 polymer ?
#
loop_
_entity_poly.entity_id
_entity_poly.type
_entity_poly.pdbx_seq_one_letter_code
_entity_poly.pdbx_strand_id
1 'polypeptide(L)'
;MFGTSAESVRPAHHPRLGLTSQAGGVAASLLKLAQTLRSGGATAGVLVASPGVSGFQVISNPETASLTDLRQELAALRARLEDSLLSGSTSPSEDVDEARQSLAEAATELARPDTEIPRLLLRLSWAADHLLRAGDTARLTDDLTPAHAQLAVAAATLWRIAMRLFSE
;
A
#
# COMPACT_ATOMS: atom_id res chain seq x y z
N MET A 1 49.33 -50.28 1.85
CA MET A 1 49.47 -49.20 0.86
C MET A 1 48.53 -48.07 1.27
N PHE A 2 49.08 -46.89 1.55
CA PHE A 2 48.32 -45.65 1.71
C PHE A 2 47.96 -45.10 0.32
N GLY A 3 46.79 -44.47 0.19
CA GLY A 3 46.36 -43.76 -1.02
C GLY A 3 45.00 -43.11 -0.80
N THR A 4 45.04 -41.80 -0.53
CA THR A 4 43.96 -40.86 -0.22
C THR A 4 43.25 -40.30 -1.46
N SER A 5 42.15 -39.57 -1.20
CA SER A 5 41.54 -38.50 -2.01
C SER A 5 40.45 -38.95 -2.98
N ALA A 6 39.19 -38.62 -2.67
CA ALA A 6 38.45 -37.41 -3.09
C ALA A 6 37.59 -37.78 -4.32
N GLU A 7 36.29 -37.55 -4.33
CA GLU A 7 35.75 -36.21 -4.54
C GLU A 7 34.27 -36.21 -4.12
N SER A 8 33.96 -35.45 -3.07
CA SER A 8 32.59 -35.18 -2.66
C SER A 8 32.05 -34.10 -3.60
N VAL A 9 31.22 -34.50 -4.57
CA VAL A 9 30.53 -33.60 -5.48
C VAL A 9 29.50 -32.81 -4.66
N ARG A 10 29.91 -31.63 -4.19
CA ARG A 10 28.99 -30.62 -3.64
C ARG A 10 28.11 -30.10 -4.78
N PRO A 11 26.78 -30.05 -4.62
CA PRO A 11 25.95 -29.30 -5.54
C PRO A 11 26.30 -27.81 -5.42
N ALA A 12 26.56 -27.17 -6.55
CA ALA A 12 26.72 -25.73 -6.66
C ALA A 12 25.40 -25.06 -6.24
N HIS A 13 25.34 -24.62 -4.99
CA HIS A 13 24.41 -23.58 -4.59
C HIS A 13 24.83 -22.30 -5.32
N HIS A 14 24.13 -22.00 -6.41
CA HIS A 14 24.07 -20.64 -6.91
C HIS A 14 23.23 -19.81 -5.94
N PRO A 15 23.79 -18.83 -5.22
CA PRO A 15 22.97 -17.85 -4.54
C PRO A 15 22.27 -16.99 -5.59
N ARG A 16 20.94 -17.09 -5.67
CA ARG A 16 20.06 -16.12 -6.34
C ARG A 16 20.00 -14.83 -5.47
N LEU A 17 21.14 -14.17 -5.28
CA LEU A 17 21.25 -12.92 -4.51
C LEU A 17 21.51 -11.78 -5.49
N GLY A 18 20.54 -10.89 -5.66
CA GLY A 18 20.76 -9.65 -6.40
C GLY A 18 19.53 -8.82 -6.74
N LEU A 19 18.34 -9.42 -6.84
CA LEU A 19 17.14 -8.68 -7.27
C LEU A 19 16.11 -8.45 -6.15
N THR A 20 16.09 -9.28 -5.11
CA THR A 20 15.14 -9.15 -3.99
C THR A 20 15.51 -8.02 -3.03
N SER A 21 16.81 -7.71 -2.85
CA SER A 21 17.26 -6.67 -1.93
C SER A 21 16.85 -5.25 -2.35
N GLN A 22 16.86 -4.97 -3.66
CA GLN A 22 16.47 -3.64 -4.16
C GLN A 22 14.95 -3.46 -4.16
N ALA A 23 14.19 -4.47 -4.59
CA ALA A 23 12.72 -4.43 -4.57
C ALA A 23 12.15 -4.41 -3.15
N GLY A 24 12.69 -5.24 -2.23
CA GLY A 24 12.32 -5.24 -0.81
C GLY A 24 12.69 -3.93 -0.10
N GLY A 25 13.85 -3.34 -0.42
CA GLY A 25 14.25 -2.03 0.10
C GLY A 25 13.32 -0.89 -0.34
N VAL A 26 12.85 -0.91 -1.60
CA VAL A 26 11.86 0.05 -2.11
C VAL A 26 10.50 -0.16 -1.43
N ALA A 27 10.03 -1.41 -1.32
CA ALA A 27 8.75 -1.71 -0.68
C ALA A 27 8.73 -1.31 0.80
N ALA A 28 9.81 -1.58 1.55
CA ALA A 28 9.95 -1.14 2.94
C ALA A 28 9.97 0.39 3.08
N SER A 29 10.60 1.09 2.14
CA SER A 29 10.62 2.56 2.12
C SER A 29 9.23 3.14 1.85
N LEU A 30 8.46 2.53 0.95
CA LEU A 30 7.08 2.90 0.67
C LEU A 30 6.16 2.62 1.87
N LEU A 31 6.33 1.49 2.55
CA LEU A 31 5.58 1.19 3.77
C LEU A 31 5.87 2.23 4.87
N LYS A 32 7.14 2.61 5.04
CA LYS A 32 7.54 3.67 5.98
C LYS A 32 6.95 5.04 5.60
N LEU A 33 6.87 5.33 4.31
CA LEU A 33 6.19 6.54 3.82
C LEU A 33 4.69 6.51 4.16
N ALA A 34 4.01 5.38 3.93
CA ALA A 34 2.60 5.22 4.29
C ALA A 34 2.35 5.44 5.80
N GLN A 35 3.22 4.88 6.65
CA GLN A 35 3.18 5.10 8.10
C GLN A 35 3.37 6.58 8.46
N THR A 36 4.27 7.28 7.77
CA THR A 36 4.54 8.71 7.98
C THR A 36 3.38 9.60 7.54
N LEU A 37 2.71 9.25 6.44
CA LEU A 37 1.48 9.90 5.99
C LEU A 37 0.35 9.72 7.01
N ARG A 38 0.23 8.50 7.55
CA ARG A 38 -0.78 8.13 8.55
C ARG A 38 -0.58 8.87 9.87
N SER A 39 0.66 9.01 10.35
CA SER A 39 0.97 9.70 11.60
C SER A 39 0.93 11.24 11.50
N GLY A 40 0.61 11.79 10.32
CA GLY A 40 0.53 13.23 10.09
C GLY A 40 1.87 13.89 9.77
N GLY A 41 3.00 13.16 9.82
CA GLY A 41 4.35 13.70 9.67
C GLY A 41 4.75 14.13 8.26
N ALA A 42 4.06 13.67 7.22
CA ALA A 42 4.37 14.02 5.83
C ALA A 42 3.45 15.14 5.31
N THR A 43 4.00 16.33 5.01
CA THR A 43 3.27 17.44 4.36
C THR A 43 3.06 17.19 2.86
N ALA A 44 2.19 17.99 2.20
CA ALA A 44 1.85 17.86 0.77
C ALA A 44 3.07 17.71 -0.16
N GLY A 45 4.24 18.27 0.20
CA GLY A 45 5.48 18.14 -0.56
C GLY A 45 6.07 16.72 -0.62
N VAL A 46 5.78 15.85 0.35
CA VAL A 46 6.26 14.45 0.35
C VAL A 46 5.47 13.59 -0.66
N LEU A 47 4.21 13.96 -0.92
CA LEU A 47 3.34 13.28 -1.88
C LEU A 47 3.76 13.53 -3.33
N VAL A 48 4.30 14.72 -3.63
CA VAL A 48 4.76 15.11 -4.98
C VAL A 48 6.14 14.54 -5.34
N ALA A 49 6.96 14.20 -4.34
CA ALA A 49 8.38 13.89 -4.53
C ALA A 49 8.73 12.38 -4.56
N SER A 50 7.76 11.47 -4.43
CA SER A 50 8.03 10.03 -4.33
C SER A 50 7.93 9.34 -5.71
N PRO A 51 9.07 9.05 -6.39
CA PRO A 51 9.07 8.42 -7.71
C PRO A 51 8.84 6.93 -7.51
N GLY A 52 7.62 6.49 -7.75
CA GLY A 52 7.19 5.11 -7.49
C GLY A 52 5.73 4.98 -7.07
N VAL A 53 5.07 6.09 -6.76
CA VAL A 53 3.62 6.14 -6.58
C VAL A 53 2.93 6.46 -7.91
N SER A 54 3.22 5.67 -8.96
CA SER A 54 2.55 5.78 -10.29
C SER A 54 1.03 5.55 -10.25
N GLY A 55 0.47 5.35 -9.06
CA GLY A 55 -0.94 5.13 -8.83
C GLY A 55 -1.78 6.40 -8.62
N PHE A 56 -1.23 7.51 -8.13
CA PHE A 56 -2.01 8.77 -8.06
C PHE A 56 -1.82 9.54 -9.35
N GLN A 57 -2.56 9.14 -10.38
CA GLN A 57 -2.53 9.88 -11.65
C GLN A 57 -3.48 11.08 -11.63
N VAL A 58 -4.51 11.07 -10.77
CA VAL A 58 -5.53 12.12 -10.75
C VAL A 58 -5.18 13.19 -9.72
N ILE A 59 -4.72 12.81 -8.52
CA ILE A 59 -4.38 13.79 -7.47
C ILE A 59 -2.89 14.14 -7.54
N SER A 60 -2.56 15.03 -8.49
CA SER A 60 -1.21 15.60 -8.63
C SER A 60 -0.86 16.58 -7.50
N ASN A 61 -1.87 17.15 -6.83
CA ASN A 61 -1.69 18.02 -5.67
C ASN A 61 -2.85 17.81 -4.66
N PRO A 62 -2.56 17.31 -3.44
CA PRO A 62 -3.59 17.11 -2.41
C PRO A 62 -4.21 18.43 -1.91
N GLU A 63 -3.57 19.58 -2.12
CA GLU A 63 -4.11 20.90 -1.74
C GLU A 63 -5.21 21.40 -2.69
N THR A 64 -5.28 20.84 -3.90
CA THR A 64 -6.29 21.21 -4.91
C THR A 64 -7.22 20.04 -5.24
N ALA A 65 -7.18 18.97 -4.44
CA ALA A 65 -8.02 17.80 -4.65
C ALA A 65 -9.50 18.18 -4.51
N SER A 66 -10.34 17.63 -5.39
CA SER A 66 -11.79 17.78 -5.35
C SER A 66 -12.47 16.50 -4.86
N LEU A 67 -13.77 16.61 -4.54
CA LEU A 67 -14.60 15.45 -4.23
C LEU A 67 -14.66 14.43 -5.38
N THR A 68 -14.60 14.92 -6.63
CA THR A 68 -14.56 14.06 -7.82
C THR A 68 -13.25 13.28 -7.87
N ASP A 69 -12.13 13.91 -7.57
CA ASP A 69 -10.82 13.24 -7.55
C ASP A 69 -10.79 12.17 -6.44
N LEU A 70 -11.35 12.48 -5.26
CA LEU A 70 -11.47 11.51 -4.17
C LEU A 70 -12.27 10.27 -4.59
N ARG A 71 -13.37 10.45 -5.33
CA ARG A 71 -14.17 9.33 -5.87
C ARG A 71 -13.38 8.48 -6.86
N GLN A 72 -12.68 9.13 -7.79
CA GLN A 72 -11.90 8.44 -8.82
C GLN A 72 -10.75 7.65 -8.21
N GLU A 73 -9.99 8.25 -7.29
CA GLU A 73 -8.85 7.58 -6.64
C GLU A 73 -9.30 6.48 -5.68
N LEU A 74 -10.45 6.63 -5.01
CA LEU A 74 -11.03 5.54 -4.21
C LEU A 74 -11.43 4.34 -5.09
N ALA A 75 -12.05 4.59 -6.25
CA ALA A 75 -12.37 3.54 -7.21
C ALA A 75 -11.10 2.87 -7.76
N ALA A 76 -10.07 3.66 -8.08
CA ALA A 76 -8.79 3.16 -8.56
C ALA A 76 -8.07 2.30 -7.51
N LEU A 77 -8.07 2.74 -6.24
CA LEU A 77 -7.48 1.96 -5.15
C LEU A 77 -8.18 0.61 -4.98
N ARG A 78 -9.52 0.58 -5.01
CA ARG A 78 -10.28 -0.67 -4.95
C ARG A 78 -9.92 -1.61 -6.09
N ALA A 79 -9.89 -1.10 -7.33
CA ALA A 79 -9.52 -1.89 -8.49
C ALA A 79 -8.10 -2.46 -8.38
N ARG A 80 -7.14 -1.68 -7.89
CA ARG A 80 -5.76 -2.13 -7.67
C ARG A 80 -5.63 -3.16 -6.57
N LEU A 81 -6.43 -3.06 -5.51
CA LEU A 81 -6.45 -4.06 -4.45
C LEU A 81 -6.92 -5.40 -4.99
N GLU A 82 -8.02 -5.42 -5.76
CA GLU A 82 -8.50 -6.65 -6.41
C GLU A 82 -7.49 -7.21 -7.41
N ASP A 83 -6.89 -6.37 -8.26
CA ASP A 83 -5.87 -6.80 -9.22
C ASP A 83 -4.62 -7.37 -8.52
N SER A 84 -4.21 -6.77 -7.39
CA SER A 84 -3.08 -7.27 -6.59
C SER A 84 -3.39 -8.61 -5.93
N LEU A 85 -4.63 -8.83 -5.48
CA LEU A 85 -5.09 -10.11 -4.97
C LEU A 85 -5.14 -11.18 -6.07
N LEU A 86 -5.69 -10.84 -7.25
CA LEU A 86 -5.81 -11.76 -8.39
C LEU A 86 -4.46 -12.15 -8.99
N SER A 87 -3.52 -11.20 -9.06
CA SER A 87 -2.16 -11.45 -9.55
C SER A 87 -1.25 -12.15 -8.53
N GLY A 88 -1.69 -12.27 -7.27
CA GLY A 88 -0.86 -12.76 -6.17
C GLY A 88 0.21 -11.78 -5.71
N SER A 89 0.15 -10.52 -6.15
CA SER A 89 1.05 -9.45 -5.70
C SER A 89 0.77 -9.02 -4.27
N THR A 90 -0.44 -9.27 -3.75
CA THR A 90 -0.80 -9.10 -2.34
C THR A 90 -1.34 -10.42 -1.83
N SER A 91 -0.76 -10.93 -0.74
CA SER A 91 -1.24 -12.15 -0.10
C SER A 91 -2.57 -11.90 0.61
N PRO A 92 -3.56 -12.80 0.46
CA PRO A 92 -4.80 -12.70 1.21
C PRO A 92 -4.54 -12.83 2.71
N SER A 93 -5.20 -11.98 3.50
CA SER A 93 -5.14 -11.98 4.97
C SER A 93 -6.38 -11.27 5.52
N GLU A 94 -6.68 -11.50 6.80
CA GLU A 94 -7.78 -10.82 7.50
C GLU A 94 -7.69 -9.30 7.37
N ASP A 95 -6.50 -8.72 7.55
CA ASP A 95 -6.30 -7.28 7.35
C ASP A 95 -6.58 -6.85 5.90
N VAL A 96 -6.21 -7.64 4.89
CA VAL A 96 -6.51 -7.28 3.49
C VAL A 96 -8.01 -7.36 3.20
N ASP A 97 -8.72 -8.34 3.75
CA ASP A 97 -10.17 -8.45 3.62
C ASP A 97 -10.91 -7.29 4.31
N GLU A 98 -10.49 -6.92 5.52
CA GLU A 98 -11.03 -5.78 6.25
C GLU A 98 -10.74 -4.44 5.56
N ALA A 99 -9.56 -4.30 4.95
CA ALA A 99 -9.26 -3.16 4.09
C ALA A 99 -10.20 -3.09 2.88
N ARG A 100 -10.42 -4.23 2.21
CA ARG A 100 -11.33 -4.32 1.06
C ARG A 100 -12.75 -3.92 1.46
N GLN A 101 -13.25 -4.43 2.59
CA GLN A 101 -14.57 -4.08 3.10
C GLN A 101 -14.66 -2.58 3.42
N SER A 102 -13.69 -2.06 4.15
CA SER A 102 -13.63 -0.64 4.53
C SER A 102 -13.63 0.29 3.31
N LEU A 103 -12.91 -0.07 2.24
CA LEU A 103 -12.93 0.70 0.98
C LEU A 103 -14.28 0.63 0.25
N ALA A 104 -14.95 -0.53 0.28
CA ALA A 104 -16.28 -0.67 -0.32
C ALA A 104 -17.34 0.15 0.42
N GLU A 105 -17.28 0.16 1.75
CA GLU A 105 -18.16 0.98 2.60
C GLU A 105 -17.86 2.47 2.43
N ALA A 106 -16.59 2.89 2.37
CA ALA A 106 -16.21 4.26 2.07
C ALA A 106 -16.78 4.72 0.71
N ALA A 107 -16.70 3.87 -0.31
CA ALA A 107 -17.24 4.19 -1.63
C ALA A 107 -18.78 4.31 -1.62
N THR A 108 -19.43 3.50 -0.79
CA THR A 108 -20.89 3.55 -0.59
C THR A 108 -21.29 4.87 0.08
N GLU A 109 -20.59 5.26 1.15
CA GLU A 109 -20.85 6.54 1.82
C GLU A 109 -20.62 7.74 0.89
N LEU A 110 -19.54 7.71 0.10
CA LEU A 110 -19.19 8.79 -0.84
C LEU A 110 -20.15 8.95 -2.03
N ALA A 111 -20.94 7.90 -2.31
CA ALA A 111 -21.99 7.91 -3.33
C ALA A 111 -23.34 8.43 -2.80
N ARG A 112 -23.52 8.53 -1.47
CA ARG A 112 -24.76 9.03 -0.88
C ARG A 112 -24.86 10.56 -1.08
N PRO A 113 -26.04 11.10 -1.41
CA PRO A 113 -26.25 12.55 -1.52
C PRO A 113 -26.00 13.25 -0.17
N ASP A 114 -26.40 12.61 0.93
CA ASP A 114 -26.10 13.04 2.29
C ASP A 114 -24.92 12.22 2.84
N THR A 115 -23.72 12.49 2.31
CA THR A 115 -22.50 11.80 2.73
C THR A 115 -22.28 12.01 4.25
N GLU A 116 -22.27 10.93 5.03
CA GLU A 116 -21.92 10.98 6.45
C GLU A 116 -20.40 11.12 6.59
N ILE A 117 -19.92 12.37 6.54
CA ILE A 117 -18.49 12.70 6.57
C ILE A 117 -17.71 11.97 7.67
N PRO A 118 -18.15 11.95 8.96
CA PRO A 118 -17.39 11.27 10.01
C PRO A 118 -17.24 9.77 9.73
N ARG A 119 -18.27 9.14 9.16
CA ARG A 119 -18.26 7.73 8.79
C ARG A 119 -17.34 7.46 7.60
N LEU A 120 -17.39 8.30 6.56
CA LEU A 120 -16.48 8.22 5.42
C LEU A 120 -15.02 8.30 5.88
N LEU A 121 -14.68 9.29 6.70
CA LEU A 121 -13.33 9.46 7.25
C LEU A 121 -12.90 8.25 8.08
N LEU A 122 -13.80 7.70 8.90
CA LEU A 122 -13.55 6.50 9.68
C LEU A 122 -13.22 5.30 8.78
N ARG A 123 -14.04 5.03 7.75
CA ARG A 123 -13.82 3.89 6.83
C ARG A 123 -12.52 4.02 6.04
N LEU A 124 -12.19 5.22 5.55
CA LEU A 124 -10.90 5.45 4.88
C LEU A 124 -9.72 5.28 5.83
N SER A 125 -9.88 5.69 7.10
CA SER A 125 -8.83 5.50 8.12
C SER A 125 -8.59 4.02 8.42
N TRP A 126 -9.66 3.22 8.53
CA TRP A 126 -9.56 1.78 8.77
C TRP A 126 -8.91 1.07 7.59
N ALA A 127 -9.32 1.39 6.36
CA ALA A 127 -8.68 0.84 5.17
C ALA A 127 -7.16 1.09 5.15
N ALA A 128 -6.73 2.30 5.51
CA ALA A 128 -5.30 2.62 5.61
C ALA A 128 -4.60 1.82 6.71
N ASP A 129 -5.19 1.72 7.90
CA ASP A 129 -4.62 0.98 9.03
C ASP A 129 -4.48 -0.51 8.73
N HIS A 130 -5.49 -1.11 8.11
CA HIS A 130 -5.47 -2.52 7.73
C HIS A 130 -4.41 -2.81 6.66
N LEU A 131 -4.29 -1.99 5.61
CA LEU A 131 -3.25 -2.17 4.59
C LEU A 131 -1.84 -1.97 5.16
N LEU A 132 -1.68 -1.05 6.12
CA LEU A 132 -0.42 -0.88 6.86
C LEU A 132 -0.08 -2.12 7.70
N ARG A 133 -1.02 -2.66 8.47
CA ARG A 133 -0.81 -3.87 9.29
C ARG A 133 -0.52 -5.11 8.44
N ALA A 134 -1.24 -5.28 7.32
CA ALA A 134 -0.94 -6.32 6.36
C ALA A 134 0.48 -6.17 5.78
N GLY A 135 0.91 -4.93 5.52
CA GLY A 135 2.25 -4.65 5.01
C GLY A 135 3.35 -4.91 6.03
N ASP A 136 3.12 -4.57 7.29
CA ASP A 136 4.04 -4.88 8.39
C ASP A 136 4.15 -6.40 8.60
N THR A 137 3.03 -7.12 8.55
CA THR A 137 3.02 -8.60 8.61
C THR A 137 3.80 -9.21 7.45
N ALA A 138 3.52 -8.78 6.21
CA ALA A 138 4.23 -9.25 5.03
C ALA A 138 5.73 -8.92 5.09
N ARG A 139 6.12 -7.79 5.68
CA ARG A 139 7.53 -7.44 5.91
C ARG A 139 8.20 -8.40 6.87
N LEU A 140 7.51 -8.82 7.93
CA LEU A 140 8.04 -9.77 8.92
C LEU A 140 8.20 -11.18 8.32
N THR A 141 7.45 -11.52 7.28
CA THR A 141 7.54 -12.82 6.58
C THR A 141 8.36 -12.78 5.28
N ASP A 142 8.99 -11.65 4.95
CA ASP A 142 9.71 -11.41 3.69
C ASP A 142 8.83 -11.52 2.42
N ASP A 143 7.52 -11.38 2.58
CA ASP A 143 6.51 -11.39 1.51
C ASP A 143 6.07 -9.97 1.10
N LEU A 144 6.71 -8.92 1.63
CA LEU A 144 6.34 -7.55 1.31
C LEU A 144 6.67 -7.22 -0.14
N THR A 145 5.64 -7.08 -0.97
CA THR A 145 5.78 -6.67 -2.36
C THR A 145 5.70 -5.15 -2.53
N PRO A 146 6.28 -4.59 -3.60
CA PRO A 146 6.09 -3.18 -3.96
C PRO A 146 4.61 -2.82 -4.19
N ALA A 147 3.81 -3.74 -4.74
CA ALA A 147 2.39 -3.52 -4.99
C ALA A 147 1.62 -3.33 -3.68
N HIS A 148 1.86 -4.19 -2.68
CA HIS A 148 1.25 -4.03 -1.36
C HIS A 148 1.64 -2.71 -0.71
N ALA A 149 2.92 -2.37 -0.75
CA ALA A 149 3.41 -1.12 -0.17
C ALA A 149 2.79 0.11 -0.87
N GLN A 150 2.59 0.07 -2.19
CA GLN A 150 1.88 1.11 -2.94
C GLN A 150 0.41 1.23 -2.54
N LEU A 151 -0.29 0.11 -2.31
CA LEU A 151 -1.67 0.12 -1.81
C LEU A 151 -1.77 0.81 -0.44
N ALA A 152 -0.84 0.52 0.47
CA ALA A 152 -0.80 1.16 1.78
C ALA A 152 -0.55 2.68 1.70
N VAL A 153 0.40 3.11 0.86
CA VAL A 153 0.64 4.54 0.58
C VAL A 153 -0.64 5.19 0.02
N ALA A 154 -1.33 4.49 -0.86
CA ALA A 154 -2.52 5.02 -1.49
C ALA A 154 -3.70 5.18 -0.54
N ALA A 155 -3.97 4.19 0.31
CA ALA A 155 -5.01 4.30 1.32
C ALA A 155 -4.71 5.44 2.31
N ALA A 156 -3.46 5.59 2.77
CA ALA A 156 -3.07 6.66 3.67
C ALA A 156 -3.22 8.06 3.02
N THR A 157 -2.89 8.17 1.74
CA THR A 157 -3.01 9.42 0.97
C THR A 157 -4.48 9.80 0.79
N LEU A 158 -5.34 8.85 0.41
CA LEU A 158 -6.79 9.07 0.27
C LEU A 158 -7.44 9.53 1.55
N TRP A 159 -7.14 8.88 2.68
CA TRP A 159 -7.66 9.29 3.97
C TRP A 159 -7.25 10.73 4.30
N ARG A 160 -5.99 11.10 4.04
CA ARG A 160 -5.48 12.45 4.30
C ARG A 160 -6.14 13.51 3.41
N ILE A 161 -6.36 13.21 2.14
CA ILE A 161 -7.10 14.08 1.22
C ILE A 161 -8.55 14.26 1.70
N ALA A 162 -9.20 13.17 2.10
CA ALA A 162 -10.55 13.25 2.64
C ALA A 162 -10.60 14.11 3.91
N MET A 163 -9.66 13.94 4.84
CA MET A 163 -9.58 14.82 6.02
C MET A 163 -9.43 16.28 5.60
N ARG A 164 -8.56 16.58 4.64
CA ARG A 164 -8.36 17.97 4.18
C ARG A 164 -9.63 18.57 3.59
N LEU A 165 -10.35 17.80 2.77
CA LEU A 165 -11.59 18.20 2.11
C LEU A 165 -12.75 18.50 3.08
N PHE A 166 -12.74 17.88 4.25
CA PHE A 166 -13.90 17.88 5.15
C PHE A 166 -13.63 18.34 6.59
N SER A 167 -12.40 18.74 6.93
CA SER A 167 -12.05 19.26 8.26
C SER A 167 -12.12 20.79 8.35
N GLU A 168 -12.90 21.44 7.48
CA GLU A 168 -13.20 22.88 7.57
C GLU A 168 -14.32 23.18 8.57
#